data_AF-A0A453C2I6-F1
#
_entry.id   AF-A0A453C2I6-F1
#
_cell.length_a   1.000
_cell.length_b   1.000
_cell.length_c   1.000
_cell.angle_alpha   90.00
_cell.angle_beta   90.00
_cell.angle_gamma   90.00
#
_symmetry.space_group_name_H-M   'P 1'
#
loop_
_entity.id
_entity.type
_entity.pdbx_description
1 polymer ?
#
loop_
_entity_poly.entity_id
_entity_poly.type
_entity_poly.pdbx_seq_one_letter_code
_entity_poly.pdbx_strand_id
1 'polypeptide(L)' 'VLGVNNAAYHGDLFRLKGLIGAGADPSKPDYDGRTSLHVAASRGYEDIVRFLIKRGANVNSIGATSFFFETRQKICHFID' A
#
# COMPACT_ATOMS: atom_id res chain seq x y z
N VAL A 1 6.17 -13.30 -6.83
CA VAL A 1 4.81 -12.69 -6.75
C VAL A 1 4.94 -11.19 -6.39
N LEU A 2 5.77 -10.44 -7.12
CA LEU A 2 6.35 -9.16 -6.67
C LEU A 2 6.02 -8.00 -7.62
N GLY A 3 4.74 -7.68 -7.79
CA GLY A 3 4.32 -6.59 -8.68
C GLY A 3 4.03 -5.31 -7.92
N VAL A 4 3.03 -5.38 -7.03
CA VAL A 4 2.34 -4.21 -6.47
C VAL A 4 3.18 -3.48 -5.42
N ASN A 5 3.94 -4.23 -4.59
CA ASN A 5 4.86 -3.64 -3.61
C ASN A 5 5.99 -2.87 -4.28
N ASN A 6 6.54 -3.39 -5.38
CA ASN A 6 7.62 -2.73 -6.11
C ASN A 6 7.13 -1.44 -6.78
N ALA A 7 5.93 -1.47 -7.38
CA ALA A 7 5.31 -0.26 -7.93
C ALA A 7 5.03 0.79 -6.84
N ALA A 8 4.53 0.37 -5.67
CA ALA A 8 4.36 1.26 -4.52
C ALA A 8 5.69 1.79 -3.96
N TYR A 9 6.77 0.99 -4.00
CA TYR A 9 8.12 1.39 -3.58
C TYR A 9 8.70 2.49 -4.45
N HIS A 10 8.50 2.40 -5.76
CA HIS A 10 8.98 3.40 -6.72
C HIS A 10 8.06 4.61 -6.87
N GLY A 11 6.88 4.63 -6.25
CA GLY A 11 5.91 5.71 -6.44
C GLY A 11 5.23 5.65 -7.81
N ASP A 12 5.26 4.50 -8.49
CA ASP A 12 4.74 4.36 -9.84
C ASP A 12 3.25 4.01 -9.83
N LEU A 13 2.42 5.05 -9.76
CA LEU A 13 0.96 4.93 -9.80
C LEU A 13 0.46 4.29 -11.10
N PHE A 14 1.12 4.53 -12.23
CA PHE A 14 0.68 4.00 -13.53
C PHE A 14 0.86 2.49 -13.57
N ARG A 15 2.04 2.01 -13.16
CA ARG A 15 2.32 0.57 -13.03
C ARG A 15 1.43 -0.09 -11.98
N LEU A 16 1.18 0.58 -10.86
CA LEU A 16 0.29 0.08 -9.81
C LEU A 16 -1.16 -0.06 -10.30
N LYS A 17 -1.67 0.93 -11.05
CA LYS A 17 -2.99 0.86 -11.71
C LYS A 17 -3.07 -0.30 -12.69
N GLY A 18 -2.05 -0.49 -13.52
CA GLY A 18 -1.98 -1.60 -14.47
C GLY A 18 -1.99 -2.97 -13.77
N LEU A 19 -1.22 -3.11 -12.70
CA LEU A 19 -1.18 -4.34 -11.90
C LEU A 19 -2.53 -4.65 -11.24
N ILE A 20 -3.15 -3.67 -10.57
CA ILE A 20 -4.47 -3.87 -9.94
C ILE A 20 -5.54 -4.14 -11.01
N GLY A 21 -5.47 -3.48 -12.16
CA GLY A 21 -6.35 -3.76 -13.30
C GLY A 21 -6.18 -5.18 -13.87
N ALA A 22 -4.96 -5.72 -13.81
CA ALA A 22 -4.65 -7.10 -14.19
C ALA A 22 -5.03 -8.15 -13.13
N GLY A 23 -5.70 -7.75 -12.04
CA GLY A 23 -6.10 -8.65 -10.95
C GLY A 23 -5.02 -8.87 -9.89
N ALA A 24 -3.99 -8.02 -9.83
CA ALA A 24 -3.01 -8.09 -8.75
C ALA A 24 -3.66 -7.71 -7.41
N ASP A 25 -3.44 -8.55 -6.42
CA ASP A 25 -3.96 -8.35 -5.07
C ASP A 25 -3.05 -7.40 -4.26
N PRO A 26 -3.51 -6.17 -3.94
CA PRO A 26 -2.71 -5.20 -3.18
C PRO A 26 -2.57 -5.58 -1.70
N SER A 27 -3.36 -6.54 -1.21
CA SER A 27 -3.36 -6.99 0.18
C SER A 27 -2.25 -8.01 0.47
N LYS A 28 -1.62 -8.58 -0.56
CA LYS A 28 -0.55 -9.56 -0.37
C LYS A 28 0.64 -8.94 0.36
N PRO A 29 1.00 -9.45 1.55
CA PRO A 29 2.20 -9.03 2.24
C PRO A 29 3.46 -9.58 1.55
N ASP A 30 4.55 -8.83 1.66
CA ASP A 30 5.89 -9.30 1.32
C ASP A 30 6.42 -10.29 2.38
N TYR A 31 7.64 -10.80 2.18
CA TYR A 31 8.36 -11.63 3.14
C TYR A 31 8.49 -10.97 4.53
N ASP A 32 8.56 -9.64 4.57
CA ASP A 32 8.59 -8.83 5.79
C ASP A 32 7.18 -8.49 6.32
N GLY A 33 6.11 -9.11 5.82
CA GLY A 33 4.74 -8.79 6.21
C GLY A 33 4.21 -7.47 5.62
N ARG A 34 5.04 -6.66 4.93
CA ARG A 34 4.65 -5.33 4.43
C ARG A 34 3.73 -5.44 3.22
N THR A 35 2.62 -4.71 3.23
CA THR A 35 1.74 -4.58 2.06
C THR A 35 2.10 -3.34 1.23
N SER A 36 1.58 -3.27 0.00
CA SER A 36 1.79 -2.14 -0.91
C SER A 36 1.36 -0.81 -0.28
N LEU A 37 0.34 -0.83 0.57
CA LEU A 37 -0.13 0.33 1.33
C LEU A 37 0.91 0.80 2.37
N HIS A 38 1.58 -0.13 3.06
CA HIS A 38 2.63 0.22 4.03
C HIS A 38 3.80 0.93 3.35
N VAL A 39 4.22 0.42 2.19
CA VAL A 39 5.34 1.00 1.43
C VAL A 39 4.98 2.41 0.94
N ALA A 40 3.78 2.58 0.39
CA ALA A 40 3.31 3.87 -0.10
C ALA A 40 3.18 4.90 1.05
N ALA A 41 2.61 4.51 2.19
CA ALA A 41 2.44 5.37 3.35
C ALA A 41 3.77 5.73 4.03
N SER A 42 4.71 4.77 4.13
CA SER A 42 6.05 5.01 4.67
C SER A 42 6.83 6.03 3.84
N ARG A 43 6.64 6.02 2.51
CA ARG A 43 7.26 6.96 1.58
C ARG A 43 6.51 8.28 1.39
N GLY A 44 5.28 8.40 1.90
CA GLY A 44 4.44 9.58 1.71
C GLY A 44 3.80 9.68 0.31
N TYR A 45 3.64 8.56 -0.40
CA TYR A 45 2.97 8.54 -1.70
C TYR A 45 1.45 8.54 -1.56
N GLU A 46 0.93 9.71 -1.22
CA GLU A 46 -0.49 9.95 -0.93
C GLU A 46 -1.42 9.48 -2.05
N ASP A 47 -1.05 9.72 -3.32
CA ASP A 47 -1.87 9.36 -4.47
C ASP A 47 -2.03 7.84 -4.61
N ILE A 48 -0.98 7.09 -4.26
CA ILE A 48 -0.98 5.63 -4.25
C ILE A 48 -1.79 5.13 -3.06
N VAL A 49 -1.62 5.74 -1.88
CA VAL A 49 -2.41 5.41 -0.67
C VAL A 49 -3.90 5.60 -0.95
N ARG A 50 -4.30 6.77 -1.47
CA ARG A 50 -5.69 7.07 -1.84
C ARG A 50 -6.23 6.10 -2.89
N PHE A 51 -5.43 5.75 -3.89
CA PHE A 51 -5.84 4.79 -4.92
C PHE A 51 -6.04 3.38 -4.36
N LEU A 52 -5.14 2.91 -3.50
CA LEU A 52 -5.22 1.60 -2.85
C LEU A 52 -6.45 1.52 -1.94
N ILE A 53 -6.69 2.54 -1.12
CA ILE A 53 -7.88 2.63 -0.26
C ILE A 53 -9.17 2.58 -1.11
N LYS A 54 -9.24 3.36 -2.21
CA LYS A 54 -10.39 3.32 -3.14
C LYS A 54 -10.62 1.96 -3.78
N ARG A 55 -9.56 1.17 -3.95
CA ARG A 55 -9.62 -0.19 -4.51
C ARG A 55 -10.00 -1.26 -3.47
N GLY A 56 -10.31 -0.86 -2.23
CA GLY A 56 -10.63 -1.79 -1.15
C GLY A 56 -9.42 -2.51 -0.59
N ALA A 57 -8.20 -1.97 -0.78
CA ALA A 57 -7.03 -2.49 -0.09
C ALA A 57 -7.27 -2.40 1.41
N ASN A 58 -7.13 -3.54 2.11
CA ASN A 58 -7.39 -3.59 3.53
C ASN A 58 -6.35 -2.74 4.27
N VAL A 59 -6.80 -1.56 4.70
CA VAL A 59 -6.04 -0.58 5.46
C VAL A 59 -5.54 -1.16 6.77
N ASN A 60 -6.27 -2.16 7.29
CA ASN A 60 -5.96 -2.89 8.51
C ASN A 60 -5.31 -4.25 8.23
N SER A 61 -4.78 -4.51 7.03
CA SER A 61 -4.05 -5.75 6.78
C SER A 61 -2.81 -5.75 7.67
N ILE A 62 -2.89 -6.45 8.80
CA ILE A 62 -1.87 -6.48 9.84
C ILE A 62 -0.70 -7.31 9.31
N GLY A 63 0.18 -6.65 8.55
CA GLY A 63 1.51 -7.13 8.32
C GLY A 63 2.23 -7.19 9.66
N ALA A 64 2.74 -8.36 10.04
CA ALA A 64 3.43 -8.57 11.30
C ALA A 64 4.75 -7.76 11.36
N THR A 65 4.68 -6.45 11.58
CA THR A 65 5.87 -5.63 11.87
C THR A 65 5.47 -4.38 12.66
N SER A 66 6.27 -4.12 13.68
CA SER A 66 6.21 -3.13 14.76
C SER A 66 6.14 -1.64 14.36
N PHE A 67 5.82 -1.30 13.10
CA PHE A 67 5.74 0.07 12.57
C PHE A 67 4.31 0.64 12.50
N PHE A 68 3.30 -0.10 13.00
CA PHE A 68 1.87 0.23 12.84
C PHE A 68 1.45 1.61 13.38
N PHE A 69 2.18 2.19 14.33
CA PHE A 69 1.87 3.53 14.84
C PHE A 69 2.01 4.61 13.75
N GLU A 70 3.05 4.53 12.91
CA GLU A 70 3.27 5.54 11.86
C GLU A 70 2.32 5.39 10.69
N THR A 71 2.08 4.16 10.22
CA THR A 71 1.18 3.93 9.08
C THR A 71 -0.25 4.29 9.44
N ARG A 72 -0.72 3.91 10.64
CA ARG A 72 -2.08 4.22 11.07
C ARG A 72 -2.28 5.72 11.28
N GLN A 73 -1.31 6.41 11.88
CA GLN A 73 -1.40 7.86 12.09
C GLN A 73 -1.31 8.65 10.77
N LYS A 74 -0.44 8.24 9.84
CA LYS A 74 -0.34 8.85 8.50
C LYS A 74 -1.57 8.57 7.64
N ILE A 75 -2.15 7.38 7.72
CA ILE A 75 -3.39 7.06 6.98
C ILE A 75 -4.59 7.81 7.57
N CYS A 76 -4.70 7.96 8.89
CA CYS A 76 -5.72 8.83 9.49
C CYS A 76 -5.63 10.27 8.94
N HIS A 77 -4.40 10.80 8.82
CA HIS A 77 -4.15 12.11 8.19
C HIS A 77 -4.55 12.20 6.70
N PHE A 78 -4.72 11.07 6.01
CA PHE A 78 -5.19 11.01 4.62
C PHE A 78 -6.72 10.90 4.49
N ILE A 79 -7.41 10.64 5.59
CA ILE A 79 -8.86 10.39 5.64
C ILE A 79 -9.60 11.59 6.25
N ASP A 80 -8.91 12.45 7.01
CA ASP A 80 -9.39 13.78 7.47
C ASP A 80 -9.22 14.87 6.39
#